data_AF-A0AAE2ZL86-F1
#
_entry.id   AF-A0AAE2ZL86-F1
#
_cell.length_a   1.000
_cell.length_b   1.000
_cell.length_c   1.000
_cell.angle_alpha   90.00
_cell.angle_beta   90.00
_cell.angle_gamma   90.00
#
_symmetry.space_group_name_H-M   'P 1'
#
loop_
_entity.id
_entity.type
_entity.pdbx_description
1 polymer ?
#
loop_
_entity_poly.entity_id
_entity_poly.type
_entity_poly.pdbx_seq_one_letter_code
_entity_poly.pdbx_strand_id
1 'polypeptide(L)' 'MERIPLSEFVKENSQEKAASLIGVHQTAISKALREGRNILLTETENGIKAIEIKPFPSSKK' A
#
# COMPACT_ATOMS: atom_id res chain seq x y z
N MET A 1 -1.51 16.24 5.99
CA MET A 1 -1.75 14.89 5.44
C MET A 1 -0.51 14.48 4.67
N GLU A 2 0.41 13.80 5.33
CA GLU A 2 1.57 13.23 4.64
C GLU A 2 1.16 11.92 3.97
N ARG A 3 1.60 11.72 2.73
CA ARG A 3 1.38 10.48 1.98
C ARG A 3 2.67 9.69 2.01
N ILE A 4 2.62 8.47 2.54
CA ILE A 4 3.79 7.60 2.66
C ILE A 4 3.64 6.47 1.65
N PRO A 5 4.62 6.20 0.77
CA PRO A 5 4.61 5.02 -0.08
C PRO A 5 4.53 3.74 0.75
N LEU A 6 3.74 2.76 0.32
CA LEU A 6 3.63 1.47 1.01
C LEU A 6 5.00 0.81 1.23
N SER A 7 5.92 0.95 0.27
CA SER A 7 7.28 0.43 0.36
C SER A 7 8.08 1.05 1.50
N GLU A 8 7.97 2.36 1.72
CA GLU A 8 8.67 3.05 2.83
C GLU A 8 8.01 2.72 4.16
N PHE A 9 6.68 2.74 4.22
CA PHE A 9 5.95 2.37 5.44
C PHE A 9 6.32 0.97 5.94
N VAL A 10 6.45 0.01 5.02
CA VAL A 10 6.84 -1.37 5.36
C VAL A 10 8.30 -1.46 5.85
N LYS A 11 9.22 -0.62 5.35
CA LYS A 11 10.61 -0.60 5.84
C LYS A 11 10.71 -0.14 7.29
N GLU A 12 9.90 0.85 7.67
CA GLU A 12 9.89 1.39 9.03
C GLU A 12 9.05 0.55 10.00
N ASN A 13 8.14 -0.27 9.47
CA ASN A 13 7.22 -1.10 10.25
C ASN A 13 7.40 -2.59 9.90
N SER A 14 6.37 -3.22 9.34
CA SER A 14 6.39 -4.59 8.84
C SER A 14 5.27 -4.81 7.83
N GLN A 15 5.38 -5.85 6.99
CA GLN A 15 4.32 -6.22 6.06
C GLN A 15 3.03 -6.67 6.79
N GLU A 16 3.18 -7.34 7.93
CA GLU A 16 2.05 -7.78 8.77
C GLU A 16 1.30 -6.60 9.37
N LYS A 17 2.03 -5.59 9.90
CA LYS A 17 1.42 -4.38 10.45
C LYS A 17 0.70 -3.57 9.37
N ALA A 18 1.31 -3.41 8.19
CA ALA A 18 0.67 -2.76 7.06
C ALA A 18 -0.61 -3.50 6.62
N ALA A 19 -0.56 -4.82 6.56
CA ALA A 19 -1.71 -5.66 6.18
C ALA A 19 -2.87 -5.53 7.18
N SER A 20 -2.56 -5.58 8.49
CA SER A 20 -3.55 -5.40 9.55
C SER A 20 -4.23 -4.03 9.49
N LEU A 21 -3.46 -2.96 9.28
CA LEU A 21 -4.00 -1.59 9.23
C LEU A 21 -4.83 -1.33 7.97
N ILE A 22 -4.47 -1.94 6.84
CA ILE A 22 -5.22 -1.81 5.57
C ILE A 22 -6.43 -2.75 5.54
N GLY A 23 -6.43 -3.83 6.35
CA GLY A 23 -7.49 -4.83 6.37
C GLY A 23 -7.36 -5.88 5.27
N VAL A 24 -6.12 -6.31 4.97
CA VAL A 24 -5.80 -7.34 3.96
C VAL A 24 -4.89 -8.42 4.54
N HIS A 25 -4.70 -9.52 3.81
CA HIS A 25 -3.68 -10.51 4.16
C HIS A 25 -2.27 -9.99 3.88
N GLN A 26 -1.29 -10.39 4.69
CA GLN A 26 0.13 -10.04 4.48
C GLN A 26 0.64 -10.44 3.08
N THR A 27 0.13 -11.54 2.52
CA THR A 27 0.45 -11.99 1.17
C THR A 27 0.07 -10.99 0.08
N ALA A 28 -0.97 -10.17 0.29
CA ALA A 28 -1.35 -9.09 -0.62
C ALA A 28 -0.32 -7.95 -0.60
N ILE A 29 0.22 -7.62 0.57
CA ILE A 29 1.31 -6.64 0.71
C ILE A 29 2.58 -7.16 0.04
N SER A 30 2.94 -8.41 0.31
CA SER A 30 4.09 -9.09 -0.34
C SER A 30 3.98 -9.06 -1.87
N LYS A 31 2.80 -9.41 -2.42
CA LYS A 31 2.54 -9.33 -3.86
C LYS A 31 2.68 -7.91 -4.39
N ALA A 32 2.10 -6.93 -3.68
CA ALA A 32 2.12 -5.54 -4.14
C ALA A 32 3.53 -4.94 -4.19
N LEU A 33 4.36 -5.25 -3.21
CA LEU A 33 5.77 -4.86 -3.19
C LEU A 33 6.56 -5.53 -4.31
N ARG A 34 6.35 -6.85 -4.52
CA ARG A 34 7.02 -7.61 -5.58
C ARG A 34 6.67 -7.11 -6.99
N GLU A 35 5.41 -6.72 -7.20
CA GLU A 35 4.93 -6.17 -8.49
C GLU A 35 5.27 -4.68 -8.67
N GLY A 36 5.88 -4.03 -7.67
CA GLY A 36 6.23 -2.61 -7.73
C GLY A 36 5.00 -1.70 -7.86
N ARG A 37 3.87 -2.08 -7.25
CA ARG A 37 2.63 -1.29 -7.31
C ARG A 37 2.83 0.04 -6.60
N ASN A 38 2.41 1.13 -7.25
CA ASN A 38 2.49 2.48 -6.66
C ASN A 38 1.31 2.71 -5.73
N ILE A 39 1.48 2.35 -4.46
CA ILE A 39 0.47 2.48 -3.41
C ILE A 39 0.91 3.55 -2.41
N LEU A 40 0.02 4.52 -2.15
CA LEU A 40 0.19 5.58 -1.17
C LEU A 40 -0.73 5.35 0.02
N LEU A 41 -0.17 5.48 1.22
CA LEU A 41 -0.89 5.44 2.49
C LEU A 41 -1.10 6.85 3.02
N THR A 42 -2.22 7.10 3.65
CA THR A 42 -2.53 8.36 4.33
C THR A 42 -3.24 8.05 5.63
N GLU A 43 -2.69 8.56 6.74
CA GLU A 43 -3.38 8.50 8.03
C GLU A 43 -4.58 9.46 8.04
N THR A 44 -5.68 8.98 8.59
CA THR A 44 -6.96 9.69 8.72
C THR A 44 -7.47 9.50 10.14
N GLU A 45 -8.48 10.28 10.55
CA GLU A 45 -9.12 10.16 11.87
C GLU A 45 -9.70 8.76 12.14
N ASN A 46 -10.02 8.01 11.08
CA ASN A 46 -10.60 6.66 11.15
C ASN A 46 -9.59 5.53 10.87
N GLY A 47 -8.28 5.83 10.84
CA GLY A 47 -7.22 4.87 10.55
C GLY A 47 -6.50 5.13 9.23
N ILE A 48 -6.03 4.08 8.56
CA ILE A 48 -5.21 4.20 7.34
C ILE A 48 -6.06 4.08 6.07
N LYS A 49 -5.90 5.06 5.18
CA LYS A 49 -6.40 4.99 3.81
C LYS A 49 -5.26 4.61 2.86
N ALA A 50 -5.47 3.57 2.04
CA ALA A 50 -4.56 3.17 0.97
C ALA A 50 -5.15 3.49 -0.41
N ILE A 51 -4.36 4.11 -1.29
CA ILE A 51 -4.73 4.41 -2.68
C ILE A 51 -3.66 3.86 -3.61
N GLU A 52 -4.07 3.13 -4.65
CA GLU A 52 -3.18 2.72 -5.73
C GLU A 52 -3.29 3.68 -6.91
N ILE A 53 -2.14 4.13 -7.41
CA ILE A 53 -2.01 4.91 -8.64
C ILE A 53 -1.55 3.96 -9.74
N LYS A 54 -2.39 3.78 -10.77
CA LYS A 54 -2.05 3.00 -11.95
C LYS A 54 -2.41 3.75 -13.23
N PRO A 55 -1.66 3.56 -14.33
CA PRO A 55 -2.02 4.10 -15.63
C PRO A 55 -3.42 3.62 -16.09
N PHE A 56 -4.08 4.47 -16.87
CA PHE A 56 -5.31 4.12 -17.58
C PHE A 56 -5.04 4.17 -19.09
N PRO A 57 -5.39 3.14 -19.87
CA PRO A 57 -6.03 1.88 -19.45
C PRO A 57 -5.09 0.99 -18.61
N SER A 58 -5.65 0.13 -17.76
CA SER A 58 -4.87 -0.72 -16.84
C SER A 58 -4.10 -1.85 -17.52
N SER A 59 -4.22 -1.98 -18.83
CA SER A 59 -3.59 -3.01 -19.64
C SER A 59 -2.49 -2.36 -20.49
N LYS A 60 -1.24 -2.76 -20.28
CA LYS A 60 -0.32 -2.81 -21.43
C LYS A 60 -0.77 -4.02 -22.26
N LYS A 61 -1.02 -3.81 -23.56
CA LYS A 61 -1.11 -4.93 -24.52
C LYS A 61 0.15 -5.78 -24.44
#